data_AF-A0A8T0DN69-F1
#
_entry.id   AF-A0A8T0DN69-F1
#
_cell.length_a   1.000
_cell.length_b   1.000
_cell.length_c   1.000
_cell.angle_alpha   90.00
_cell.angle_beta   90.00
_cell.angle_gamma   90.00
#
_symmetry.space_group_name_H-M   'P 1'
#
loop_
_entity.id
_entity.type
_entity.pdbx_description
1 polymer ?
#
loop_
_entity_poly.entity_id
_entity_poly.type
_entity_poly.pdbx_seq_one_letter_code
_entity_poly.pdbx_strand_id
1 'polypeptide(L)'
;MTHFLGTREGLMRPGAAGPGVLTEFGCLSDCCCVACHDNLSSLLSTSRHTSATSNLTKKSVWLPISENLLLVFSKVIMRLPLNNQFSLLLFKSLAFSWRLAHIAHVLSTAAPLETMGAYKFIQELYRHKQSDVMRFIRRMRCWEYRQTNAIVRASRPSRPDRARRLGYKAKQGFVIYRVRIRRGNRKRPVPKGATYGKPTNEGVNQLKNQRSIQAVAEERVGRKCGALRVLNSYWVGEDSTFKYYEVICVDPFHKAIRRDPGIRWICKAHQKHREMRGLTSASKKSRGLGHGHRFHKTIGGSRRAAWKRVNEVPMRRKR
;
A
#
# COMPACT_ATOMS: atom_id res chain seq x y z
N MET A 1 51.55 48.66 -4.62
CA MET A 1 52.22 48.26 -3.37
C MET A 1 51.96 46.78 -3.17
N THR A 2 52.70 45.90 -3.86
CA THR A 2 53.86 45.13 -3.32
C THR A 2 53.42 44.28 -2.12
N HIS A 3 53.38 42.94 -2.21
CA HIS A 3 54.55 42.07 -2.09
C HIS A 3 54.40 40.68 -2.78
N PHE A 4 55.48 40.27 -3.46
CA PHE A 4 56.17 38.96 -3.53
C PHE A 4 55.34 37.66 -3.66
N LEU A 5 55.41 36.86 -4.76
CA LEU A 5 56.50 36.03 -5.36
C LEU A 5 57.02 34.85 -4.51
N GLY A 6 57.03 33.66 -5.13
CA GLY A 6 57.81 32.46 -4.76
C GLY A 6 57.00 31.15 -4.81
N THR A 7 56.80 30.45 -5.94
CA THR A 7 57.64 29.38 -6.56
C THR A 7 58.37 28.39 -5.63
N ARG A 8 58.09 27.08 -5.80
CA ARG A 8 59.00 25.89 -5.87
C ARG A 8 58.25 24.59 -5.53
N GLU A 9 58.10 23.65 -6.46
CA GLU A 9 58.99 22.51 -6.79
C GLU A 9 58.73 21.23 -5.95
N GLY A 10 58.50 20.12 -6.67
CA GLY A 10 59.00 18.79 -6.30
C GLY A 10 58.14 17.87 -5.40
N LEU A 11 57.48 16.87 -5.99
CA LEU A 11 58.03 15.50 -6.03
C LEU A 11 57.18 14.58 -6.92
N MET A 12 57.81 14.09 -7.99
CA MET A 12 57.45 12.84 -8.65
C MET A 12 57.82 11.64 -7.74
N ARG A 13 57.02 10.56 -7.78
CA ARG A 13 57.58 9.21 -7.91
C ARG A 13 56.70 8.30 -8.80
N PRO A 14 57.31 7.36 -9.55
CA PRO A 14 56.69 6.60 -10.65
C PRO A 14 56.67 5.06 -10.44
N GLY A 15 56.12 4.32 -11.43
CA GLY A 15 56.39 2.90 -11.71
C GLY A 15 55.44 1.90 -11.03
N ALA A 16 55.00 0.79 -11.63
CA ALA A 16 55.51 0.06 -12.78
C ALA A 16 54.42 -0.79 -13.47
N ALA A 17 54.70 -1.17 -14.72
CA ALA A 17 53.86 -1.92 -15.64
C ALA A 17 54.45 -3.32 -15.93
N GLY A 18 53.56 -4.33 -16.04
CA GLY A 18 53.65 -5.55 -16.89
C GLY A 18 54.68 -6.64 -16.56
N PRO A 19 54.75 -7.76 -17.33
CA PRO A 19 53.79 -8.30 -18.31
C PRO A 19 53.63 -9.87 -18.34
N GLY A 20 52.57 -10.33 -19.04
CA GLY A 20 52.52 -11.55 -19.90
C GLY A 20 52.31 -12.96 -19.29
N VAL A 21 51.86 -14.02 -19.98
CA VAL A 21 51.26 -14.31 -21.31
C VAL A 21 51.19 -15.88 -21.43
N LEU A 22 50.17 -16.44 -22.12
CA LEU A 22 50.03 -17.85 -22.63
C LEU A 22 49.84 -18.97 -21.56
N THR A 23 49.12 -20.10 -21.69
CA THR A 23 48.44 -20.92 -22.72
C THR A 23 47.60 -21.95 -21.91
N GLU A 24 46.41 -22.46 -22.27
CA GLU A 24 46.10 -23.63 -23.14
C GLU A 24 44.55 -23.80 -23.07
N PHE A 25 43.82 -23.79 -24.20
CA PHE A 25 43.26 -24.94 -24.91
C PHE A 25 42.67 -26.09 -24.06
N GLY A 26 41.38 -26.36 -24.26
CA GLY A 26 40.66 -27.48 -23.66
C GLY A 26 39.19 -27.54 -24.08
N CYS A 27 38.94 -27.66 -25.39
CA CYS A 27 37.68 -28.15 -25.92
C CYS A 27 37.55 -29.65 -25.59
N LEU A 28 36.42 -30.06 -25.00
CA LEU A 28 35.84 -31.37 -25.27
C LEU A 28 34.35 -31.20 -25.53
N SER A 29 34.06 -31.23 -26.83
CA SER A 29 32.85 -31.75 -27.41
C SER A 29 32.70 -33.23 -27.04
N ASP A 30 31.53 -33.61 -26.53
CA ASP A 30 30.97 -34.92 -26.83
C ASP A 30 29.55 -34.72 -27.34
N CYS A 31 29.44 -34.82 -28.67
CA CYS A 31 28.22 -35.16 -29.36
C CYS A 31 27.97 -36.66 -29.17
N CYS A 32 26.78 -37.01 -28.69
CA CYS A 32 26.13 -38.25 -29.12
C CYS A 32 24.63 -38.02 -29.20
N CYS A 33 24.15 -37.90 -30.44
CA CYS A 33 22.78 -38.16 -30.84
C CYS A 33 22.37 -39.58 -30.45
N VAL A 34 21.14 -39.77 -29.95
CA VAL A 34 20.26 -40.86 -30.43
C VAL A 34 18.81 -40.37 -30.29
N ALA A 35 18.13 -40.34 -31.43
CA ALA A 35 16.68 -40.24 -31.55
C ALA A 35 16.05 -41.61 -31.27
N CYS A 36 14.91 -41.64 -30.57
CA CYS A 36 13.83 -42.63 -30.69
C CYS A 36 12.64 -42.14 -29.86
N HIS A 37 11.47 -41.99 -30.48
CA HIS A 37 10.31 -42.87 -30.26
C HIS A 37 9.76 -42.73 -28.83
N ASP A 38 8.59 -42.15 -28.56
CA ASP A 38 7.30 -42.67 -29.00
C ASP A 38 6.19 -41.61 -29.03
N ASN A 39 5.46 -41.58 -30.15
CA ASN A 39 4.07 -41.20 -30.22
C ASN A 39 3.23 -42.43 -29.85
N LEU A 40 2.41 -42.38 -28.79
CA LEU A 40 1.09 -43.03 -28.70
C LEU A 40 0.56 -42.97 -27.25
N SER A 41 -0.33 -42.01 -26.99
CA SER A 41 -1.51 -42.20 -26.13
C SER A 41 -2.42 -40.99 -26.28
N SER A 42 -3.24 -41.07 -27.31
CA SER A 42 -4.52 -40.38 -27.42
C SER A 42 -5.45 -40.79 -26.28
N LEU A 43 -6.34 -39.86 -25.91
CA LEU A 43 -7.62 -40.08 -25.23
C LEU A 43 -7.52 -40.47 -23.74
N LEU A 44 -7.75 -39.50 -22.85
CA LEU A 44 -8.63 -39.65 -21.71
C LEU A 44 -8.97 -38.28 -21.09
N SER A 45 -10.27 -37.98 -21.13
CA SER A 45 -11.03 -37.03 -20.31
C SER A 45 -10.50 -35.60 -20.17
N THR A 46 -11.06 -34.74 -21.00
CA THR A 46 -11.27 -33.32 -20.76
C THR A 46 -12.15 -33.11 -19.51
N SER A 47 -11.58 -33.16 -18.30
CA SER A 47 -12.23 -32.61 -17.09
C SER A 47 -11.51 -31.34 -16.66
N ARG A 48 -11.82 -30.24 -17.38
CA ARG A 48 -11.52 -28.90 -16.90
C ARG A 48 -12.36 -28.69 -15.64
N HIS A 49 -11.77 -28.89 -14.46
CA HIS A 49 -12.24 -28.21 -13.26
C HIS A 49 -11.90 -26.72 -13.41
N THR A 50 -12.69 -26.04 -14.24
CA THR A 50 -12.94 -24.61 -14.10
C THR A 50 -13.64 -24.43 -12.76
N SER A 51 -12.88 -24.18 -11.70
CA SER A 51 -13.41 -23.48 -10.53
C SER A 51 -13.65 -22.02 -10.95
N ALA A 52 -14.66 -21.85 -11.79
CA ALA A 52 -15.33 -20.59 -12.02
C ALA A 52 -15.98 -20.25 -10.69
N THR A 53 -15.30 -19.44 -9.87
CA THR A 53 -15.95 -18.69 -8.82
C THR A 53 -16.87 -17.70 -9.53
N SER A 54 -18.07 -18.16 -9.83
CA SER A 54 -19.21 -17.31 -10.15
C SER A 54 -19.36 -16.36 -8.97
N ASN A 55 -18.79 -15.15 -9.10
CA ASN A 55 -19.27 -13.98 -8.39
C ASN A 55 -20.68 -13.69 -8.94
N LEU A 56 -21.63 -14.57 -8.60
CA LEU A 56 -23.04 -14.24 -8.55
C LEU A 56 -23.12 -13.19 -7.47
N THR A 57 -22.98 -11.93 -7.89
CA THR A 57 -23.58 -10.82 -7.20
C THR A 57 -25.06 -11.16 -7.09
N LYS A 58 -25.46 -11.80 -5.99
CA LYS A 58 -26.81 -11.68 -5.47
C LYS A 58 -26.99 -10.21 -5.11
N LYS A 59 -27.20 -9.38 -6.13
CA LYS A 59 -28.04 -8.21 -6.03
C LYS A 59 -29.41 -8.80 -5.72
N SER A 60 -29.69 -9.01 -4.44
CA SER A 60 -31.05 -9.07 -3.97
C SER A 60 -31.65 -7.70 -4.30
N VAL A 61 -32.25 -7.62 -5.50
CA VAL A 61 -33.17 -6.56 -5.87
C VAL A 61 -34.38 -6.77 -4.98
N TRP A 62 -34.28 -6.29 -3.74
CA TRP A 62 -35.46 -5.98 -2.96
C TRP A 62 -36.01 -4.70 -3.59
N LEU A 63 -37.01 -4.89 -4.43
CA LEU A 63 -37.91 -3.83 -4.86
C LEU A 63 -38.32 -3.01 -3.63
N PRO A 64 -38.26 -1.67 -3.68
CA PRO A 64 -38.79 -0.83 -2.61
C PRO A 64 -40.31 -0.84 -2.71
N ILE A 65 -40.95 -1.96 -2.37
CA ILE A 65 -42.39 -2.09 -2.22
C ILE A 65 -42.67 -2.23 -0.73
N SER A 66 -42.62 -1.12 0.01
CA SER A 66 -43.28 -1.07 1.32
C SER A 66 -43.52 0.34 1.86
N GLU A 67 -42.80 1.37 1.41
CA GLU A 67 -43.06 2.73 1.94
C GLU A 67 -44.34 3.37 1.37
N ASN A 68 -44.71 3.09 0.13
CA ASN A 68 -45.95 3.63 -0.46
C ASN A 68 -47.22 2.91 0.00
N LEU A 69 -47.15 1.64 0.42
CA LEU A 69 -48.32 0.92 0.93
C LEU A 69 -48.68 1.35 2.36
N LEU A 70 -47.68 1.71 3.18
CA LEU A 70 -47.88 2.24 4.53
C LEU A 70 -48.56 3.61 4.53
N LEU A 71 -48.26 4.47 3.55
CA LEU A 71 -48.93 5.76 3.36
C LEU A 71 -50.37 5.63 2.83
N VAL A 72 -50.66 4.60 2.04
CA VAL A 72 -52.03 4.31 1.59
C VAL A 72 -52.85 3.66 2.71
N PHE A 73 -52.27 2.75 3.49
CA PHE A 73 -52.94 2.14 4.64
C PHE A 73 -53.25 3.13 5.76
N SER A 74 -52.36 4.10 6.04
CA SER A 74 -52.65 5.13 7.05
C SER A 74 -53.77 6.10 6.63
N LYS A 75 -53.94 6.31 5.31
CA LYS A 75 -54.99 7.19 4.76
C LYS A 75 -56.37 6.53 4.69
N VAL A 76 -56.44 5.21 4.51
CA VAL A 76 -57.72 4.47 4.51
C VAL A 76 -58.24 4.24 5.94
N ILE A 77 -57.33 4.06 6.90
CA ILE A 77 -57.68 3.82 8.31
C ILE A 77 -58.29 5.04 9.01
N MET A 78 -58.02 6.26 8.56
CA MET A 78 -58.55 7.49 9.20
C MET A 78 -59.95 7.91 8.70
N ARG A 79 -60.69 7.05 7.99
CA ARG A 79 -62.01 7.39 7.44
C ARG A 79 -63.15 6.42 7.76
N LEU A 80 -62.96 5.50 8.70
CA LEU A 80 -64.02 4.59 9.15
C LEU A 80 -64.57 5.02 10.51
N PRO A 81 -65.90 5.14 10.67
CA PRO A 81 -66.49 5.53 11.95
C PRO A 81 -66.20 4.46 13.01
N LEU A 82 -65.61 4.92 14.12
CA LEU A 82 -65.32 4.13 15.32
C LEU A 82 -66.62 3.78 16.04
N ASN A 83 -67.29 2.71 15.61
CA ASN A 83 -68.30 2.03 16.43
C ASN A 83 -68.47 0.59 15.93
N ASN A 84 -67.56 -0.30 16.34
CA ASN A 84 -67.84 -1.71 16.57
C ASN A 84 -66.60 -2.45 17.09
N GLN A 85 -66.80 -3.37 18.04
CA GLN A 85 -65.79 -4.25 18.65
C GLN A 85 -64.90 -5.00 17.64
N PHE A 86 -65.35 -5.17 16.39
CA PHE A 86 -64.63 -5.86 15.31
C PHE A 86 -63.37 -5.12 14.80
N SER A 87 -63.34 -3.79 14.80
CA SER A 87 -62.21 -3.02 14.26
C SER A 87 -60.97 -3.09 15.17
N LEU A 88 -61.19 -3.18 16.48
CA LEU A 88 -60.15 -3.30 17.50
C LEU A 88 -59.42 -4.65 17.45
N LEU A 89 -60.13 -5.74 17.12
CA LEU A 89 -59.55 -7.08 16.95
C LEU A 89 -58.67 -7.17 15.70
N LEU A 90 -59.11 -6.57 14.60
CA LEU A 90 -58.33 -6.48 13.35
C LEU A 90 -57.06 -5.65 13.53
N PHE A 91 -57.15 -4.53 14.26
CA PHE A 91 -55.99 -3.70 14.60
C PHE A 91 -54.98 -4.43 15.49
N LYS A 92 -55.45 -5.16 16.51
CA LYS A 92 -54.59 -5.95 17.39
C LYS A 92 -53.92 -7.10 16.65
N SER A 93 -54.62 -7.75 15.72
CA SER A 93 -54.09 -8.85 14.90
C SER A 93 -53.03 -8.37 13.90
N LEU A 94 -53.25 -7.24 13.23
CA LEU A 94 -52.26 -6.61 12.34
C LEU A 94 -51.03 -6.11 13.09
N ALA A 95 -51.20 -5.52 14.27
CA ALA A 95 -50.09 -5.12 15.13
C ALA A 95 -49.26 -6.32 15.64
N PHE A 96 -49.91 -7.45 15.96
CA PHE A 96 -49.24 -8.68 16.38
C PHE A 96 -48.46 -9.34 15.24
N SER A 97 -49.05 -9.39 14.04
CA SER A 97 -48.37 -9.88 12.83
C SER A 97 -47.15 -9.03 12.47
N TRP A 98 -47.26 -7.70 12.57
CA TRP A 98 -46.13 -6.80 12.34
C TRP A 98 -45.02 -6.98 13.38
N ARG A 99 -45.37 -7.18 14.65
CA ARG A 99 -44.41 -7.47 15.72
C ARG A 99 -43.68 -8.79 15.48
N LEU A 100 -44.38 -9.83 15.05
CA LEU A 100 -43.79 -11.13 14.72
C LEU A 100 -42.90 -11.06 13.48
N ALA A 101 -43.31 -10.34 12.43
CA ALA A 101 -42.49 -10.12 11.25
C ALA A 101 -41.20 -9.34 11.57
N HIS A 102 -41.29 -8.34 12.45
CA HIS A 102 -40.13 -7.58 12.90
C HIS A 102 -39.20 -8.42 13.80
N ILE A 103 -39.76 -9.27 14.67
CA ILE A 103 -38.98 -10.23 15.49
C ILE A 103 -38.30 -11.27 14.61
N ALA A 104 -38.99 -11.81 13.61
CA ALA A 104 -38.43 -12.77 12.65
C ALA A 104 -37.33 -12.15 11.79
N HIS A 105 -37.48 -10.88 11.37
CA HIS A 105 -36.44 -10.17 10.63
C HIS A 105 -35.21 -9.88 11.51
N VAL A 106 -35.41 -9.48 12.77
CA VAL A 106 -34.32 -9.28 13.74
C VAL A 106 -33.58 -10.59 14.03
N LEU A 107 -34.30 -11.70 14.22
CA LEU A 107 -33.73 -13.03 14.44
C LEU A 107 -33.02 -13.59 13.19
N SER A 108 -33.49 -13.27 11.98
CA SER A 108 -32.84 -13.65 10.71
C SER A 108 -31.56 -12.84 10.43
N THR A 109 -31.44 -11.63 10.99
CA THR A 109 -30.21 -10.82 10.93
C THR A 109 -29.17 -11.16 12.00
N ALA A 110 -29.43 -12.16 12.86
CA ALA A 110 -28.40 -12.77 13.69
C ALA A 110 -27.42 -13.50 12.77
N ALA A 111 -26.49 -12.73 12.20
CA ALA A 111 -25.44 -13.21 11.34
C ALA A 111 -24.81 -14.45 11.99
N PRO A 112 -24.58 -15.53 11.23
CA PRO A 112 -23.91 -16.71 11.75
C PRO A 112 -22.62 -16.23 12.41
N LEU A 113 -22.42 -16.63 13.67
CA LEU A 113 -21.16 -16.48 14.38
C LEU A 113 -20.12 -17.34 13.65
N GLU A 114 -19.70 -16.90 12.47
CA GLU A 114 -18.55 -17.48 11.79
C GLU A 114 -17.37 -17.37 12.73
N THR A 115 -16.69 -18.50 12.91
CA THR A 115 -15.48 -18.65 13.72
C THR A 115 -14.41 -17.67 13.21
N MET A 116 -14.39 -16.47 13.79
CA MET A 116 -13.50 -15.42 13.32
C MET A 116 -12.04 -15.88 13.44
N GLY A 117 -11.28 -15.84 12.34
CA GLY A 117 -9.86 -16.22 12.38
C GLY A 117 -9.02 -15.28 13.25
N ALA A 118 -7.93 -15.80 13.84
CA ALA A 118 -7.05 -15.04 14.75
C ALA A 118 -6.61 -13.65 14.23
N TYR A 119 -6.36 -13.52 12.91
CA TYR A 119 -5.98 -12.24 12.31
C TYR A 119 -7.07 -11.17 12.39
N LYS A 120 -8.34 -11.57 12.42
CA LYS A 120 -9.48 -10.68 12.57
C LYS A 120 -9.50 -10.08 13.97
N PHE A 121 -9.28 -10.90 15.02
CA PHE A 121 -9.15 -10.41 16.40
C PHE A 121 -7.97 -9.45 16.56
N ILE A 122 -6.80 -9.77 16.02
CA ILE A 122 -5.64 -8.87 16.05
C ILE A 122 -5.98 -7.54 15.35
N GLN A 123 -6.68 -7.60 14.22
CA GLN A 123 -7.10 -6.40 13.51
C GLN A 123 -8.04 -5.52 14.35
N GLU A 124 -9.05 -6.09 15.02
CA GLU A 124 -9.96 -5.34 15.88
C GLU A 124 -9.21 -4.72 17.08
N LEU A 125 -8.29 -5.46 17.69
CA LEU A 125 -7.43 -4.96 18.76
C LEU A 125 -6.62 -3.73 18.32
N TYR A 126 -6.07 -3.72 17.10
CA TYR A 126 -5.38 -2.54 16.54
C TYR A 126 -6.32 -1.45 15.99
N ARG A 127 -7.62 -1.68 15.87
CA ARG A 127 -8.61 -0.62 15.62
C ARG A 127 -8.85 0.17 16.90
N HIS A 128 -9.05 -0.52 18.02
CA HIS A 128 -9.21 0.08 19.36
C HIS A 128 -7.88 0.48 20.01
N LYS A 129 -7.19 1.45 19.38
CA LYS A 129 -5.85 1.93 19.80
C LYS A 129 -5.79 2.65 21.14
N GLN A 130 -6.93 3.03 21.69
CA GLN A 130 -7.06 3.79 22.94
C GLN A 130 -7.34 2.90 24.15
N SER A 131 -7.56 1.60 23.96
CA SER A 131 -7.69 0.67 25.10
C SER A 131 -6.41 0.62 25.91
N ASP A 132 -6.52 0.32 27.20
CA ASP A 132 -5.38 0.34 28.12
C ASP A 132 -4.31 -0.68 27.75
N VAL A 133 -4.73 -1.86 27.31
CA VAL A 133 -3.83 -2.89 26.75
C VAL A 133 -3.00 -2.32 25.58
N MET A 134 -3.64 -1.64 24.62
CA MET A 134 -2.92 -1.09 23.46
C MET A 134 -2.08 0.12 23.78
N ARG A 135 -2.48 0.94 24.76
CA ARG A 135 -1.68 2.05 25.27
C ARG A 135 -0.42 1.53 25.97
N PHE A 136 -0.55 0.51 26.81
CA PHE A 136 0.56 -0.15 27.50
C PHE A 136 1.57 -0.74 26.50
N ILE A 137 1.11 -1.58 25.57
CA ILE A 137 1.97 -2.20 24.54
C ILE A 137 2.69 -1.13 23.71
N ARG A 138 2.00 -0.05 23.33
CA ARG A 138 2.61 1.03 22.54
C ARG A 138 3.67 1.77 23.35
N ARG A 139 3.42 2.06 24.63
CA ARG A 139 4.36 2.76 25.50
C ARG A 139 5.66 1.97 25.66
N MET A 140 5.56 0.66 25.94
CA MET A 140 6.74 -0.22 26.04
C MET A 140 7.51 -0.28 24.72
N ARG A 141 6.82 -0.51 23.58
CA ARG A 141 7.46 -0.58 22.26
C ARG A 141 8.10 0.74 21.85
N CYS A 142 7.45 1.87 22.10
CA CYS A 142 8.02 3.18 21.82
C CYS A 142 9.28 3.45 22.65
N TRP A 143 9.33 2.99 23.91
CA TRP A 143 10.56 3.04 24.70
C TRP A 143 11.67 2.19 24.07
N GLU A 144 11.39 0.92 23.72
CA GLU A 144 12.36 0.03 23.06
C GLU A 144 12.91 0.67 21.76
N TYR A 145 12.03 1.21 20.92
CA TYR A 145 12.41 1.76 19.61
C TYR A 145 13.21 3.06 19.73
N ARG A 146 13.10 3.78 20.84
CA ARG A 146 13.94 4.96 21.12
C ARG A 146 15.40 4.58 21.38
N GLN A 147 15.62 3.47 22.08
CA GLN A 147 16.96 2.96 22.38
C GLN A 147 17.67 2.44 21.12
N THR A 148 16.90 1.87 20.19
CA THR A 148 17.47 1.36 18.94
C THR A 148 17.90 2.48 17.97
N ASN A 149 18.85 2.14 17.08
CA ASN A 149 19.30 3.00 16.00
C ASN A 149 18.16 3.44 15.06
N ALA A 150 18.40 4.48 14.26
CA ALA A 150 17.35 5.06 13.42
C ALA A 150 16.78 4.11 12.35
N ILE A 151 17.60 3.16 11.85
CA ILE A 151 17.19 2.12 10.92
C ILE A 151 17.78 0.78 11.39
N VAL A 152 16.93 -0.13 11.83
CA VAL A 152 17.30 -1.44 12.37
C VAL A 152 16.54 -2.55 11.64
N ARG A 153 17.21 -3.68 11.40
CA ARG A 153 16.57 -4.87 10.85
C ARG A 153 15.76 -5.54 11.95
N ALA A 154 14.45 -5.72 11.73
CA ALA A 154 13.59 -6.48 12.62
C ALA A 154 13.60 -7.96 12.20
N SER A 155 13.67 -8.86 13.18
CA SER A 155 13.62 -10.31 12.94
C SER A 155 12.24 -10.78 12.47
N ARG A 156 11.17 -10.20 13.04
CA ARG A 156 9.77 -10.52 12.75
C ARG A 156 8.91 -9.26 12.67
N PRO A 157 7.78 -9.27 11.93
CA PRO A 157 6.86 -8.15 11.93
C PRO A 157 6.25 -7.96 13.32
N SER A 158 6.24 -6.73 13.82
CA SER A 158 5.55 -6.40 15.08
C SER A 158 4.03 -6.49 14.93
N ARG A 159 3.55 -6.46 13.68
CA ARG A 159 2.15 -6.57 13.25
C ARG A 159 2.00 -7.54 12.07
N PRO A 160 1.93 -8.87 12.32
CA PRO A 160 1.82 -9.86 11.25
C PRO A 160 0.52 -9.74 10.44
N ASP A 161 -0.58 -9.33 11.07
CA ASP A 161 -1.88 -9.05 10.43
C ASP A 161 -1.75 -8.00 9.31
N ARG A 162 -1.12 -6.88 9.64
CA ARG A 162 -0.99 -5.73 8.75
C ARG A 162 0.07 -5.99 7.69
N ALA A 163 1.16 -6.65 8.06
CA ALA A 163 2.22 -7.03 7.14
C ALA A 163 1.68 -7.96 6.04
N ARG A 164 0.92 -9.00 6.41
CA ARG A 164 0.33 -9.95 5.44
C ARG A 164 -0.61 -9.26 4.44
N ARG A 165 -1.48 -8.36 4.92
CA ARG A 165 -2.35 -7.56 4.03
C ARG A 165 -1.59 -6.71 3.00
N LEU A 166 -0.38 -6.29 3.36
CA LEU A 166 0.49 -5.48 2.50
C LEU A 166 1.41 -6.30 1.61
N GLY A 167 1.32 -7.64 1.68
CA GLY A 167 2.04 -8.57 0.82
C GLY A 167 3.24 -9.27 1.46
N TYR A 168 3.45 -9.13 2.78
CA TYR A 168 4.46 -9.93 3.48
C TYR A 168 4.06 -11.41 3.52
N LYS A 169 5.02 -12.29 3.21
CA LYS A 169 4.92 -13.73 3.44
C LYS A 169 6.08 -14.17 4.33
N ALA A 170 5.82 -15.11 5.24
CA ALA A 170 6.86 -15.71 6.08
C ALA A 170 7.64 -16.75 5.28
N LYS A 171 8.50 -16.27 4.38
CA LYS A 171 9.41 -17.09 3.58
C LYS A 171 10.73 -16.35 3.39
N GLN A 172 11.79 -17.08 3.06
CA GLN A 172 13.10 -16.49 2.85
C GLN A 172 13.06 -15.46 1.69
N GLY A 173 13.85 -14.39 1.85
CA GLY A 173 13.88 -13.24 0.92
C GLY A 173 12.93 -12.10 1.28
N PHE A 174 12.05 -12.26 2.27
CA PHE A 174 11.35 -11.14 2.90
C PHE A 174 12.13 -10.64 4.12
N VAL A 175 12.33 -9.32 4.21
CA VAL A 175 13.03 -8.68 5.33
C VAL A 175 12.23 -7.47 5.80
N ILE A 176 12.24 -7.21 7.09
CA ILE A 176 11.57 -6.05 7.68
C ILE A 176 12.60 -5.12 8.28
N TYR A 177 12.50 -3.84 7.92
CA TYR A 177 13.30 -2.78 8.53
C TYR A 177 12.41 -1.86 9.34
N ARG A 178 12.79 -1.64 10.60
CA ARG A 178 12.18 -0.64 11.48
C ARG A 178 12.90 0.69 11.26
N VAL A 179 12.14 1.76 11.05
CA VAL A 179 12.67 3.10 10.84
C VAL A 179 11.95 4.12 11.70
N ARG A 180 12.74 5.00 12.34
CA ARG A 180 12.23 6.20 13.01
C ARG A 180 12.42 7.44 12.14
N ILE A 181 11.38 8.27 12.02
CA ILE A 181 11.43 9.56 11.32
C ILE A 181 10.94 10.65 12.26
N ARG A 182 11.64 11.80 12.29
CA ARG A 182 11.23 12.98 13.05
C ARG A 182 9.87 13.48 12.55
N ARG A 183 8.99 13.80 13.49
CA ARG A 183 7.70 14.43 13.23
C ARG A 183 7.87 15.93 12.96
N GLY A 184 6.81 16.53 12.45
CA GLY A 184 6.70 17.96 12.25
C GLY A 184 6.83 18.40 10.79
N ASN A 185 6.84 19.72 10.64
CA ASN A 185 6.97 20.41 9.36
C ASN A 185 8.44 20.43 8.90
N ARG A 186 8.66 20.77 7.63
CA ARG A 186 10.01 20.89 7.06
C ARG A 186 10.34 22.36 6.93
N LYS A 187 11.19 22.87 7.83
CA LYS A 187 11.76 24.22 7.71
C LYS A 187 12.49 24.37 6.38
N ARG A 188 12.32 25.51 5.70
CA ARG A 188 13.13 25.83 4.51
C ARG A 188 14.61 25.94 4.91
N PRO A 189 15.53 25.27 4.20
CA PRO A 189 16.95 25.38 4.48
C PRO A 189 17.49 26.69 3.86
N VAL A 190 17.32 27.81 4.57
CA VAL A 190 17.90 29.11 4.20
C VAL A 190 18.72 29.70 5.34
N PRO A 191 19.88 30.32 5.04
CA PRO A 191 20.70 30.96 6.05
C PRO A 191 19.94 32.14 6.67
N LYS A 192 19.91 32.23 8.00
CA LYS A 192 19.26 33.30 8.78
C LYS A 192 17.77 33.57 8.45
N GLY A 193 17.11 32.69 7.70
CA GLY A 193 15.72 32.92 7.25
C GLY A 193 15.59 33.81 6.01
N ALA A 194 16.69 34.32 5.44
CA ALA A 194 16.66 35.19 4.27
C ALA A 194 16.51 34.38 2.98
N THR A 195 15.42 34.62 2.24
CA THR A 195 15.14 33.95 0.95
C THR A 195 15.46 34.80 -0.27
N TYR A 196 15.60 36.13 -0.10
CA TYR A 196 15.87 37.12 -1.15
C TYR A 196 14.93 36.99 -2.36
N GLY A 197 13.64 37.28 -2.16
CA GLY A 197 12.64 37.18 -3.22
C GLY A 197 11.37 37.97 -2.93
N LYS A 198 10.32 37.70 -3.70
CA LYS A 198 9.01 38.33 -3.49
C LYS A 198 8.42 37.91 -2.12
N PRO A 199 7.66 38.77 -1.42
CA PRO A 199 7.07 38.48 -0.11
C PRO A 199 6.27 37.16 -0.04
N THR A 200 5.64 36.74 -1.14
CA THR A 200 4.90 35.48 -1.23
C THR A 200 5.76 34.24 -1.01
N ASN A 201 7.06 34.32 -1.29
CA ASN A 201 8.01 33.22 -1.18
C ASN A 201 8.85 33.26 0.10
N GLU A 202 8.68 34.25 0.97
CA GLU A 202 9.53 34.44 2.16
C GLU A 202 9.23 33.48 3.32
N GLY A 203 8.13 32.73 3.28
CA GLY A 203 7.75 31.80 4.35
C GLY A 203 8.80 30.70 4.64
N VAL A 204 9.17 30.55 5.93
CA VAL A 204 10.21 29.58 6.37
C VAL A 204 9.67 28.45 7.26
N ASN A 205 8.90 28.77 8.31
CA ASN A 205 8.62 27.84 9.43
C ASN A 205 7.43 26.90 9.20
N GLN A 206 6.30 27.41 8.69
CA GLN A 206 5.04 26.66 8.61
C GLN A 206 4.87 25.84 7.31
N LEU A 207 5.98 25.56 6.61
CA LEU A 207 5.96 24.80 5.36
C LEU A 207 5.80 23.30 5.60
N LYS A 208 4.83 22.70 4.92
CA LYS A 208 4.55 21.26 4.97
C LYS A 208 5.28 20.53 3.85
N ASN A 209 5.78 19.33 4.15
CA ASN A 209 6.38 18.49 3.11
C ASN A 209 5.29 17.95 2.16
N GLN A 210 5.58 17.91 0.85
CA GLN A 210 4.64 17.38 -0.15
C GLN A 210 4.43 15.87 -0.01
N ARG A 211 5.47 15.15 0.43
CA ARG A 211 5.44 13.69 0.64
C ARG A 211 5.14 13.36 2.09
N SER A 212 4.44 12.23 2.29
CA SER A 212 4.12 11.75 3.64
C SER A 212 5.38 11.29 4.38
N ILE A 213 5.35 11.36 5.72
CA ILE A 213 6.45 10.88 6.59
C ILE A 213 6.72 9.39 6.34
N GLN A 214 5.67 8.62 6.05
CA GLN A 214 5.77 7.20 5.69
C GLN A 214 6.56 6.99 4.38
N ALA A 215 6.31 7.81 3.34
CA ALA A 215 7.09 7.76 2.10
C ALA A 215 8.57 8.10 2.32
N VAL A 216 8.86 9.06 3.22
CA VAL A 216 10.24 9.39 3.61
C VAL A 216 10.91 8.22 4.34
N ALA A 217 10.16 7.45 5.16
CA ALA A 217 10.67 6.25 5.80
C ALA A 217 11.05 5.17 4.77
N GLU A 218 10.18 4.92 3.78
CA GLU A 218 10.46 3.98 2.69
C GLU A 218 11.72 4.38 1.91
N GLU A 219 11.88 5.66 1.58
CA GLU A 219 13.05 6.16 0.87
C GLU A 219 14.34 5.98 1.68
N ARG A 220 14.32 6.23 3.00
CA ARG A 220 15.50 6.02 3.85
C ARG A 220 15.95 4.56 3.87
N VAL A 221 15.01 3.61 3.91
CA VAL A 221 15.35 2.18 3.80
C VAL A 221 15.86 1.83 2.42
N GLY A 222 15.20 2.31 1.36
CA GLY A 222 15.62 2.05 -0.02
C GLY A 222 17.03 2.58 -0.32
N ARG A 223 17.43 3.69 0.30
CA ARG A 223 18.80 4.23 0.21
C ARG A 223 19.81 3.39 0.99
N LYS A 224 19.48 2.96 2.22
CA LYS A 224 20.37 2.12 3.05
C LYS A 224 20.55 0.72 2.48
N CYS A 225 19.48 0.15 1.92
CA CYS A 225 19.42 -1.22 1.41
C CYS A 225 19.19 -1.22 -0.11
N GLY A 226 20.13 -0.69 -0.88
CA GLY A 226 19.99 -0.52 -2.33
C GLY A 226 19.81 -1.82 -3.13
N ALA A 227 20.31 -2.95 -2.61
CA ALA A 227 20.12 -4.28 -3.22
C ALA A 227 18.68 -4.80 -3.09
N LEU A 228 17.95 -4.38 -2.05
CA LEU A 228 16.59 -4.85 -1.77
C LEU A 228 15.56 -3.97 -2.49
N ARG A 229 14.35 -4.50 -2.65
CA ARG A 229 13.20 -3.77 -3.22
C ARG A 229 12.17 -3.50 -2.14
N VAL A 230 11.80 -2.23 -1.97
CA VAL A 230 10.72 -1.85 -1.06
C VAL A 230 9.37 -2.29 -1.63
N LEU A 231 8.64 -3.10 -0.88
CA LEU A 231 7.30 -3.55 -1.24
C LEU A 231 6.24 -2.53 -0.78
N ASN A 232 6.16 -2.33 0.54
CA ASN A 232 5.21 -1.47 1.25
C ASN A 232 5.73 -1.19 2.66
N SER A 233 5.03 -0.34 3.40
CA SER A 233 5.31 -0.06 4.81
C SER A 233 4.03 0.09 5.63
N TYR A 234 4.16 0.03 6.96
CA TYR A 234 3.07 0.32 7.88
C TYR A 234 3.54 1.00 9.17
N TRP A 235 2.62 1.72 9.79
CA TRP A 235 2.85 2.39 11.06
C TRP A 235 2.81 1.40 12.23
N VAL A 236 3.74 1.55 13.16
CA VAL A 236 3.87 0.69 14.35
C VAL A 236 3.62 1.46 15.64
N GLY A 237 4.11 2.69 15.72
CA GLY A 237 4.02 3.53 16.92
C GLY A 237 4.42 4.97 16.63
N GLU A 238 4.12 5.86 17.56
CA GLU A 238 4.59 7.24 17.52
C GLU A 238 4.77 7.80 18.92
N ASP A 239 5.75 8.68 19.03
CA ASP A 239 6.05 9.52 20.19
C ASP A 239 5.85 10.98 19.81
N SER A 240 6.02 11.92 20.74
CA SER A 240 5.98 13.37 20.44
C SER A 240 6.96 13.75 19.33
N THR A 241 8.20 13.23 19.38
CA THR A 241 9.29 13.59 18.46
C THR A 241 9.35 12.72 17.20
N PHE A 242 8.99 11.44 17.27
CA PHE A 242 9.22 10.46 16.20
C PHE A 242 7.96 9.68 15.81
N LYS A 243 7.90 9.23 14.55
CA LYS A 243 6.99 8.18 14.08
C LYS A 243 7.81 6.98 13.65
N TYR A 244 7.35 5.78 14.02
CA TYR A 244 7.99 4.52 13.71
C TYR A 244 7.21 3.76 12.65
N TYR A 245 7.93 3.30 11.63
CA TYR A 245 7.38 2.49 10.54
C TYR A 245 8.18 1.21 10.39
N GLU A 246 7.50 0.13 10.02
CA GLU A 246 8.12 -1.09 9.53
C GLU A 246 7.95 -1.13 8.00
N VAL A 247 9.08 -1.23 7.30
CA VAL A 247 9.16 -1.28 5.84
C VAL A 247 9.44 -2.72 5.44
N ILE A 248 8.57 -3.28 4.61
CA ILE A 248 8.70 -4.62 4.04
C ILE A 248 9.59 -4.51 2.80
N CYS A 249 10.73 -5.17 2.85
CA CYS A 249 11.68 -5.27 1.76
C CYS A 249 11.72 -6.71 1.23
N VAL A 250 12.01 -6.84 -0.05
CA VAL A 250 12.13 -8.13 -0.74
C VAL A 250 13.48 -8.18 -1.43
N ASP A 251 14.19 -9.30 -1.28
CA ASP A 251 15.40 -9.59 -2.03
C ASP A 251 15.03 -10.13 -3.43
N PRO A 252 15.35 -9.39 -4.52
CA PRO A 252 15.04 -9.82 -5.87
C PRO A 252 15.92 -10.96 -6.40
N PHE A 253 17.06 -11.25 -5.77
CA PHE A 253 18.01 -12.28 -6.21
C PHE A 253 17.74 -13.65 -5.58
N HIS A 254 16.99 -13.70 -4.47
CA HIS A 254 16.67 -14.96 -3.81
C HIS A 254 15.77 -15.87 -4.67
N LYS A 255 16.19 -17.13 -4.85
CA LYS A 255 15.43 -18.18 -5.57
C LYS A 255 13.96 -18.31 -5.10
N ALA A 256 13.69 -18.24 -3.80
CA ALA A 256 12.34 -18.33 -3.23
C ALA A 256 11.40 -17.17 -3.63
N ILE A 257 11.98 -16.01 -4.01
CA ILE A 257 11.23 -14.87 -4.53
C ILE A 257 11.06 -15.00 -6.04
N ARG A 258 12.13 -15.36 -6.76
CA ARG A 258 12.11 -15.48 -8.23
C ARG A 258 11.20 -16.60 -8.73
N ARG A 259 11.07 -17.69 -7.98
CA ARG A 259 10.20 -18.83 -8.32
C ARG A 259 8.73 -18.59 -7.95
N ASP A 260 8.42 -17.69 -7.00
CA ASP A 260 7.03 -17.44 -6.58
C ASP A 260 6.29 -16.53 -7.59
N PRO A 261 5.27 -17.04 -8.31
CA PRO A 261 4.56 -16.26 -9.31
C PRO A 261 3.84 -15.04 -8.74
N GLY A 262 3.44 -15.06 -7.45
CA GLY A 262 2.71 -13.96 -6.82
C GLY A 262 3.55 -12.71 -6.53
N ILE A 263 4.89 -12.84 -6.42
CA ILE A 263 5.78 -11.71 -6.08
C ILE A 263 6.87 -11.46 -7.13
N ARG A 264 7.18 -12.43 -8.01
CA ARG A 264 8.25 -12.34 -9.03
C ARG A 264 8.23 -11.05 -9.85
N TRP A 265 7.06 -10.41 -10.01
CA TRP A 265 6.94 -9.12 -10.69
C TRP A 265 7.89 -8.04 -10.12
N ILE A 266 8.21 -8.08 -8.82
CA ILE A 266 9.09 -7.09 -8.17
C ILE A 266 10.56 -7.23 -8.60
N CYS A 267 10.97 -8.40 -9.09
CA CYS A 267 12.33 -8.68 -9.55
C CYS A 267 12.65 -7.98 -10.89
N LYS A 268 11.63 -7.55 -11.66
CA LYS A 268 11.82 -6.89 -12.96
C LYS A 268 12.64 -5.60 -12.83
N ALA A 269 13.37 -5.24 -13.89
CA ALA A 269 14.26 -4.08 -13.90
C ALA A 269 13.51 -2.75 -13.67
N HIS A 270 12.33 -2.57 -14.28
CA HIS A 270 11.51 -1.37 -14.09
C HIS A 270 10.93 -1.21 -12.67
N GLN A 271 11.09 -2.20 -11.80
CA GLN A 271 10.69 -2.15 -10.38
C GLN A 271 11.86 -1.74 -9.46
N LYS A 272 12.99 -1.26 -9.99
CA LYS A 272 14.07 -0.65 -9.19
C LYS A 272 13.58 0.65 -8.55
N HIS A 273 13.94 0.89 -7.29
CA HIS A 273 13.64 2.13 -6.55
C HIS A 273 12.21 2.68 -6.72
N ARG A 274 11.21 1.84 -6.41
CA ARG A 274 9.78 2.21 -6.51
C ARG A 274 9.43 3.32 -5.52
N GLU A 275 10.06 3.31 -4.36
CA GLU A 275 9.94 4.30 -3.29
C GLU A 275 10.42 5.69 -3.73
N MET A 276 11.51 5.77 -4.51
CA MET A 276 12.05 7.03 -5.01
C MET A 276 11.20 7.63 -6.13
N ARG A 277 10.60 6.79 -6.97
CA ARG A 277 9.73 7.21 -8.10
C ARG A 277 8.27 7.42 -7.71
N GLY A 278 7.92 7.20 -6.44
CA GLY A 278 6.56 7.39 -5.95
C GLY A 278 5.57 6.34 -6.45
N LEU A 279 5.99 5.07 -6.53
CA LEU A 279 5.16 3.94 -6.97
C LEU A 279 4.68 3.03 -5.82
N THR A 280 5.21 3.20 -4.61
CA THR A 280 4.71 2.54 -3.40
C THR A 280 3.35 3.12 -2.99
N SER A 281 2.59 2.37 -2.18
CA SER A 281 1.26 2.81 -1.74
C SER A 281 1.30 4.13 -0.95
N ALA A 282 2.30 4.33 -0.09
CA ALA A 282 2.48 5.56 0.67
C ALA A 282 2.83 6.76 -0.21
N SER A 283 3.70 6.56 -1.21
CA SER A 283 4.16 7.64 -2.09
C SER A 283 3.19 7.96 -3.22
N LYS A 284 2.39 6.99 -3.68
CA LYS A 284 1.32 7.23 -4.65
C LYS A 284 0.26 8.20 -4.11
N LYS A 285 -0.02 8.17 -2.80
CA LYS A 285 -0.97 9.09 -2.16
C LYS A 285 -0.59 10.56 -2.34
N SER A 286 0.70 10.91 -2.28
CA SER A 286 1.14 12.29 -2.50
C SER A 286 1.03 12.76 -3.96
N ARG A 287 0.88 11.84 -4.92
CA ARG A 287 0.75 12.20 -6.34
C ARG A 287 -0.64 12.74 -6.70
N GLY A 288 -1.66 12.51 -5.86
CA GLY A 288 -3.03 12.94 -6.13
C GLY A 288 -3.63 12.27 -7.37
N LEU A 289 -3.43 10.96 -7.51
CA LEU A 289 -4.05 10.15 -8.55
C LEU A 289 -5.42 9.66 -8.07
N GLY A 290 -6.38 9.57 -8.98
CA GLY A 290 -7.72 9.07 -8.70
C GLY A 290 -8.66 9.22 -9.90
N HIS A 291 -9.92 8.87 -9.71
CA HIS A 291 -10.97 8.96 -10.72
C HIS A 291 -11.99 10.06 -10.36
N GLY A 292 -12.56 10.69 -11.38
CA GLY A 292 -13.60 11.72 -11.23
C GLY A 292 -13.08 13.15 -11.21
N HIS A 293 -14.02 14.09 -11.11
CA HIS A 293 -13.80 15.53 -11.26
C HIS A 293 -12.74 16.14 -10.31
N ARG A 294 -12.54 15.53 -9.13
CA ARG A 294 -11.56 15.96 -8.12
C ARG A 294 -10.10 15.75 -8.55
N PHE A 295 -9.84 14.92 -9.57
CA PHE A 295 -8.48 14.55 -10.01
C PHE A 295 -8.11 15.07 -11.40
N HIS A 296 -8.77 16.13 -11.89
CA HIS A 296 -8.48 16.70 -13.22
C HIS A 296 -7.00 17.10 -13.40
N LYS A 297 -6.33 17.53 -12.30
CA LYS A 297 -4.92 17.95 -12.31
C LYS A 297 -3.96 16.83 -12.65
N THR A 298 -4.38 15.56 -12.68
CA THR A 298 -3.52 14.40 -12.95
C THR A 298 -4.00 13.54 -14.12
N ILE A 299 -4.93 14.05 -14.94
CA ILE A 299 -5.35 13.39 -16.19
C ILE A 299 -4.14 13.21 -17.10
N GLY A 300 -3.90 11.98 -17.57
CA GLY A 300 -2.68 11.60 -18.31
C GLY A 300 -1.54 11.09 -17.43
N GLY A 301 -1.78 10.86 -16.13
CA GLY A 301 -0.90 10.05 -15.25
C GLY A 301 -0.05 10.84 -14.25
N SER A 302 0.20 12.13 -14.47
CA SER A 302 0.89 13.01 -13.50
C SER A 302 0.52 14.47 -13.70
N ARG A 303 0.75 15.32 -12.68
CA ARG A 303 0.48 16.76 -12.78
C ARG A 303 1.28 17.45 -13.88
N ARG A 304 2.55 17.08 -14.04
CA ARG A 304 3.41 17.65 -15.08
C ARG A 304 2.98 17.20 -16.47
N ALA A 305 2.59 15.94 -16.63
CA ALA A 305 2.06 15.44 -17.91
C ALA A 305 0.75 16.16 -18.31
N ALA A 306 -0.15 16.34 -17.34
CA ALA A 306 -1.40 17.09 -17.56
C ALA A 306 -1.12 18.54 -17.98
N TRP A 307 -0.21 19.23 -17.26
CA TRP A 307 0.18 20.61 -17.56
C TRP A 307 0.81 20.76 -18.95
N LYS A 308 1.73 19.86 -19.32
CA LYS A 308 2.35 19.86 -20.65
C LYS A 308 1.31 19.74 -21.77
N ARG A 309 0.45 18.73 -21.68
CA ARG A 309 -0.61 18.49 -22.68
C ARG A 309 -1.54 19.69 -22.87
N VAL A 310 -1.81 20.45 -21.80
CA VAL A 310 -2.71 21.62 -21.86
C VAL A 310 -2.00 22.86 -22.42
N ASN A 311 -0.69 22.98 -22.21
CA ASN A 311 0.07 24.16 -22.64
C ASN A 311 0.82 23.96 -23.97
N GLU A 312 0.80 22.76 -24.53
CA GLU A 312 1.31 22.47 -25.87
C GLU A 312 0.24 22.85 -26.91
N VAL A 313 0.59 23.78 -27.81
CA VAL A 313 -0.27 24.15 -28.93
C VAL A 313 -0.06 23.15 -30.07
N PRO A 314 -1.09 22.39 -30.50
CA PRO A 314 -0.95 21.43 -31.58
C PRO A 314 -0.80 22.14 -32.92
N MET A 315 0.40 22.14 -33.49
CA MET A 315 0.66 22.64 -34.84
C MET A 315 0.43 21.53 -35.86
N ARG A 316 -0.81 21.43 -36.35
CA ARG A 316 -1.17 20.50 -37.42
C ARG A 316 -0.63 20.99 -38.76
N ARG A 317 -0.27 20.05 -39.66
CA ARG A 317 0.22 20.35 -41.02
C ARG A 317 -0.78 21.19 -41.83
N LYS A 318 -2.08 20.96 -41.61
CA LYS A 318 -3.18 21.77 -42.15
C LYS A 318 -4.01 22.25 -40.98
N ARG A 319 -4.34 23.55 -40.97
CA ARG A 319 -5.19 24.19 -39.96
C ARG A 319 -6.61 24.26 -40.48
#